data_AF-A0A081G0F7-F1
#
_entry.id   AF-A0A081G0F7-F1
#
_cell.length_a   1.000
_cell.length_b   1.000
_cell.length_c   1.000
_cell.angle_alpha   90.00
_cell.angle_beta   90.00
_cell.angle_gamma   90.00
#
_symmetry.space_group_name_H-M   'P 1'
#
loop_
_entity.id
_entity.type
_entity.pdbx_description
1 polymer ?
#
loop_
_entity_poly.entity_id
_entity_poly.type
_entity_poly.pdbx_seq_one_letter_code
_entity_poly.pdbx_strand_id
1 'polypeptide(L)' 'MILPWQQLSSDALRGLIEEFVTRDGTDYGEDEVSLERRVEQVMARLRSGEAVLLFSESTAECSIVARERVEK' A
#
# COMPACT_ATOMS: atom_id res chain seq x y z
N MET A 1 -9.93 0.98 11.05
CA MET A 1 -9.82 -0.48 11.36
C MET A 1 -8.72 -1.10 10.50
N ILE A 2 -7.87 -1.98 11.04
CA ILE A 2 -6.91 -2.74 10.22
C ILE A 2 -7.64 -3.94 9.59
N LEU A 3 -7.51 -4.10 8.28
CA LEU A 3 -8.08 -5.21 7.52
C LEU A 3 -6.97 -6.16 7.01
N PRO A 4 -7.21 -7.48 6.94
CA PRO A 4 -6.29 -8.39 6.27
C PRO A 4 -6.29 -8.11 4.77
N TRP A 5 -5.13 -7.79 4.20
CA TRP A 5 -5.01 -7.48 2.78
C TRP A 5 -5.40 -8.65 1.88
N GLN A 6 -5.37 -9.88 2.39
CA GLN A 6 -5.81 -11.10 1.69
C GLN A 6 -7.33 -11.16 1.45
N GLN A 7 -8.12 -10.29 2.10
CA GLN A 7 -9.56 -10.21 1.88
C GLN A 7 -9.92 -9.37 0.64
N LEU A 8 -8.97 -8.59 0.10
CA LEU A 8 -9.17 -7.85 -1.14
C LEU A 8 -8.97 -8.77 -2.35
N SER A 9 -9.67 -8.47 -3.45
CA SER A 9 -9.33 -9.06 -4.74
C SER A 9 -7.94 -8.59 -5.18
N SER A 10 -7.26 -9.39 -6.00
CA SER A 10 -5.94 -9.06 -6.55
C SER A 10 -5.93 -7.69 -7.23
N ASP A 11 -6.99 -7.36 -7.98
CA ASP A 11 -7.13 -6.09 -8.69
C ASP A 11 -7.29 -4.91 -7.72
N ALA A 12 -8.14 -5.05 -6.69
CA ALA A 12 -8.34 -4.01 -5.69
C ALA A 12 -7.06 -3.76 -4.88
N LEU A 13 -6.39 -4.83 -4.46
CA LEU A 13 -5.12 -4.73 -3.75
C LEU A 13 -4.06 -4.06 -4.61
N ARG A 14 -3.94 -4.47 -5.88
CA ARG A 14 -2.99 -3.88 -6.82
C ARG A 14 -3.26 -2.39 -7.03
N GLY A 15 -4.51 -2.00 -7.23
CA GLY A 15 -4.90 -0.59 -7.40
C GLY A 15 -4.51 0.26 -6.19
N LEU A 16 -4.73 -0.23 -4.97
CA LEU A 16 -4.32 0.48 -3.74
C LEU A 16 -2.80 0.59 -3.61
N ILE A 17 -2.05 -0.44 -4.04
CA ILE A 17 -0.59 -0.40 -4.02
C ILE A 17 -0.06 0.60 -5.05
N GLU A 18 -0.61 0.57 -6.27
CA GLU A 18 -0.27 1.53 -7.32
C GLU A 18 -0.56 2.97 -6.87
N GLU A 19 -1.72 3.21 -6.25
CA GLU A 19 -2.06 4.51 -5.65
C GLU A 19 -1.06 4.92 -4.55
N PHE A 20 -0.71 3.98 -3.66
CA PHE A 20 0.27 4.24 -2.59
C PHE A 20 1.65 4.62 -3.13
N VAL A 21 2.17 3.88 -4.11
CA VAL A 21 3.52 4.14 -4.67
C VAL A 21 3.58 5.33 -5.63
N THR A 22 2.43 5.75 -6.17
CA THR A 22 2.33 6.95 -7.01
C THR A 22 2.14 8.22 -6.19
N ARG A 23 1.45 8.16 -5.05
CA ARG A 23 1.28 9.30 -4.11
C ARG A 23 2.57 9.67 -3.38
N ASP A 24 3.48 8.72 -3.15
CA ASP A 24 4.83 8.96 -2.60
C ASP A 24 5.80 9.59 -3.63
N GLY A 25 5.28 10.04 -4.78
CA GLY A 25 6.02 10.54 -5.93
C GLY A 25 6.84 11.80 -5.65
N THR A 26 8.09 11.63 -5.23
CA THR A 26 9.17 12.45 -5.76
C THR A 26 9.81 11.75 -6.96
N ASP A 27 9.87 12.51 -8.05
CA ASP A 27 10.61 12.31 -9.29
C ASP A 27 10.22 11.15 -10.22
N TYR A 28 9.55 11.56 -11.30
CA TYR A 28 9.97 11.23 -12.65
C TYR A 28 11.47 11.58 -12.82
N GLY A 29 12.34 10.61 -12.61
CA GLY A 29 13.77 10.73 -12.82
C GLY A 29 14.36 9.33 -12.98
N GLU A 30 15.39 9.20 -13.79
CA GLU A 30 15.93 7.97 -14.38
C GLU A 30 16.58 6.96 -13.39
N ASP A 31 16.17 6.92 -12.13
CA ASP A 31 16.58 5.89 -11.16
C ASP A 31 15.52 4.76 -11.08
N GLU A 32 15.75 3.76 -11.93
CA GLU A 32 14.89 2.66 -12.38
C GLU A 32 14.40 1.68 -11.29
N VAL A 33 13.54 2.11 -10.37
CA VAL A 33 12.61 1.15 -9.75
C VAL A 33 11.30 1.25 -10.49
N SER A 34 11.09 0.32 -11.42
CA SER A 34 9.84 0.20 -12.17
C SER A 34 8.64 0.19 -11.21
N LEU A 35 7.50 0.69 -11.67
CA LEU A 35 6.25 0.66 -10.92
C LEU A 35 5.99 -0.75 -10.34
N GLU A 36 6.25 -1.78 -11.16
CA GLU A 36 6.12 -3.18 -10.75
C GLU A 36 7.03 -3.55 -9.59
N ARG A 37 8.29 -3.12 -9.59
CA ARG A 37 9.21 -3.40 -8.49
C ARG A 37 8.83 -2.67 -7.20
N ARG A 38 8.25 -1.46 -7.29
CA ARG A 38 7.66 -0.77 -6.13
C ARG A 38 6.43 -1.52 -5.62
N VAL A 39 5.58 -2.03 -6.51
CA VAL A 39 4.43 -2.87 -6.15
C VAL A 39 4.89 -4.12 -5.42
N GLU A 40 5.92 -4.81 -5.91
CA GLU A 40 6.51 -5.99 -5.26
C GLU A 40 7.04 -5.66 -3.86
N GLN A 41 7.71 -4.52 -3.69
CA GLN A 41 8.22 -4.08 -2.38
C GLN A 41 7.09 -3.84 -1.38
N VAL A 42 6.01 -3.17 -1.78
CA VAL A 42 4.84 -2.96 -0.91
C VAL A 42 4.16 -4.29 -0.59
N MET A 43 4.03 -5.19 -1.57
CA MET A 43 3.52 -6.55 -1.33
C MET A 43 4.38 -7.32 -0.32
N ALA A 44 5.71 -7.19 -0.38
CA ALA A 44 6.60 -7.81 0.59
C ALA A 44 6.38 -7.26 2.01
N ARG A 45 6.21 -5.93 2.15
CA ARG A 45 5.88 -5.29 3.44
C ARG A 45 4.52 -5.69 4.00
N LEU A 46 3.52 -5.85 3.13
CA LEU A 46 2.21 -6.38 3.51
C LEU A 46 2.31 -7.83 4.01
N ARG A 47 3.17 -8.64 3.38
CA ARG A 47 3.44 -10.03 3.81
C ARG A 47 4.21 -10.11 5.12
N SER A 48 5.21 -9.24 5.34
CA SER A 48 5.98 -9.19 6.59
C SER A 48 5.20 -8.55 7.75
N GLY A 49 4.12 -7.84 7.44
CA GLY A 49 3.32 -7.10 8.42
C GLY A 49 3.87 -5.70 8.73
N GLU A 50 4.91 -5.24 8.03
CA GLU A 50 5.42 -3.87 8.14
C GLU A 50 4.46 -2.82 7.57
N ALA A 51 3.63 -3.23 6.59
CA ALA A 51 2.53 -2.43 6.07
C ALA A 51 1.20 -3.14 6.36
N VAL A 52 0.15 -2.34 6.57
CA VAL A 52 -1.21 -2.83 6.83
C VAL A 52 -2.22 -2.08 5.98
N LEU A 53 -3.34 -2.75 5.70
CA LEU A 53 -4.49 -2.11 5.09
C LEU A 53 -5.33 -1.45 6.19
N LEU A 54 -5.50 -0.14 6.10
CA LEU A 54 -6.34 0.64 7.00
C LEU A 54 -7.64 1.01 6.29
N PHE A 55 -8.76 0.62 6.89
CA PHE A 55 -10.09 1.06 6.50
C PHE A 55 -10.56 2.22 7.38
N SER A 56 -10.98 3.29 6.72
CA SER A 56 -11.57 4.48 7.32
C SER A 56 -13.08 4.37 7.29
N GLU A 57 -13.73 4.23 8.45
CA GLU A 57 -15.21 4.16 8.52
C GLU A 57 -15.88 5.49 8.17
N SER A 58 -15.19 6.61 8.36
CA SER A 58 -15.72 7.95 8.08
C SER A 58 -15.76 8.27 6.59
N THR A 59 -14.79 7.79 5.82
CA THR A 59 -14.72 8.01 4.36
C THR A 59 -15.08 6.78 3.54
N ALA A 60 -15.23 5.62 4.19
CA ALA A 60 -15.42 4.32 3.55
C ALA A 60 -14.30 3.96 2.56
N GLU A 61 -13.07 4.43 2.83
CA GLU A 61 -11.90 4.21 1.98
C GLU A 61 -10.92 3.22 2.60
N CYS A 62 -10.24 2.47 1.74
CA CYS A 62 -9.10 1.63 2.10
C CYS A 62 -7.80 2.35 1.71
N SER A 63 -6.79 2.29 2.56
CA SER A 63 -5.46 2.82 2.24
C SER A 63 -4.37 1.95 2.86
N ILE A 64 -3.22 1.91 2.21
CA ILE A 64 -2.04 1.20 2.74
C ILE A 64 -1.24 2.18 3.58
N VAL A 65 -0.86 1.75 4.79
CA VAL A 65 -0.06 2.56 5.70
C VAL A 65 1.00 1.69 6.36
N ALA A 66 2.13 2.29 6.74
CA ALA A 66 3.12 1.62 7.58
C ALA A 66 2.51 1.31 8.95
N ARG A 67 2.74 0.11 9.48
CA ARG A 67 2.14 -0.35 10.74
C ARG A 67 2.46 0.59 11.91
N GLU A 68 3.68 1.11 11.95
CA GLU A 68 4.15 2.07 12.94
C GLU A 68 3.33 3.37 13.00
N ARG A 69 2.62 3.74 11.92
CA ARG A 69 1.76 4.94 11.89
C ARG A 69 0.40 4.70 12.54
N VAL A 70 -0.01 3.44 12.69
CA VAL A 70 -1.29 3.04 13.30
C VAL A 70 -1.15 2.76 14.79
N GLU A 71 0.06 2.42 15.26
CA GLU A 71 0.35 2.09 16.66
C GLU A 71 0.79 3.30 17.51
N LYS A 72 0.73 4.52 16.95
CA LYS A 72 0.95 5.79 17.68
C LYS A 72 -0.37 6.38 18.14
#